data_AF-Q91451-F1
#
_entry.id   AF-Q91451-F1
#
_cell.length_a   1.000
_cell.length_b   1.000
_cell.length_c   1.000
_cell.angle_alpha   90.00
_cell.angle_beta   90.00
_cell.angle_gamma   90.00
#
_symmetry.space_group_name_H-M   'P 1'
#
loop_
_entity.id
_entity.type
_entity.pdbx_description
1 polymer ?
#
loop_
_entity_poly.entity_id
_entity_poly.type
_entity_poly.pdbx_seq_one_letter_code
_entity_poly.pdbx_strand_id
1 'polypeptide(L)' 'LSVLQQAVSFLGYRISTSGVEMESDRIAAMSNWQTPTTVKEVQRFLGFTGYYRKFIRVLAGCCAITSLLKNAR' A
#
# COMPACT_ATOMS: atom_id res chain seq x y z
N LEU A 1 26.59 -20.64 -6.77
CA LEU A 1 25.55 -21.09 -7.73
C LEU A 1 24.11 -20.86 -7.23
N SER A 2 23.83 -19.85 -6.39
CA SER A 2 22.48 -19.66 -5.79
C SER A 2 21.62 -18.54 -6.41
N VAL A 3 22.03 -17.99 -7.56
CA VAL A 3 21.38 -16.80 -8.17
C VAL A 3 20.03 -17.12 -8.85
N LEU A 4 19.67 -18.40 -9.02
CA LEU A 4 18.40 -18.81 -9.61
C LEU A 4 17.30 -18.92 -8.54
N GLN A 5 16.79 -17.79 -8.06
CA GLN A 5 15.60 -17.73 -7.22
C GLN A 5 14.36 -17.60 -8.13
N GLN A 6 13.34 -18.45 -7.94
CA GLN A 6 12.06 -18.35 -8.68
C GLN A 6 11.25 -17.09 -8.31
N ALA A 7 11.54 -16.50 -7.15
CA ALA A 7 10.98 -15.24 -6.71
C ALA A 7 12.04 -14.41 -5.97
N VAL A 8 12.06 -13.11 -6.20
CA VAL A 8 13.02 -12.17 -5.59
C VAL A 8 12.26 -11.06 -4.88
N SER A 9 12.66 -10.77 -3.64
CA SER A 9 12.18 -9.60 -2.90
C SER A 9 12.95 -8.35 -3.34
N PHE A 10 12.24 -7.35 -3.85
CA PHE A 10 12.82 -6.10 -4.31
C PHE A 10 11.88 -4.93 -4.01
N LEU A 11 12.37 -3.91 -3.29
CA LEU A 11 11.60 -2.69 -2.98
C LEU A 11 10.25 -2.93 -2.27
N GLY A 12 10.12 -4.02 -1.48
CA GLY A 12 8.87 -4.38 -0.81
C GLY A 12 7.86 -5.12 -1.71
N TYR A 13 8.30 -5.54 -2.88
CA TYR A 13 7.57 -6.43 -3.78
C TYR A 13 8.26 -7.78 -3.88
N ARG A 14 7.45 -8.83 -4.03
CA ARG A 14 7.90 -10.16 -4.41
C ARG A 14 7.68 -10.32 -5.92
N ILE A 15 8.78 -10.35 -6.67
CA ILE A 15 8.77 -10.48 -8.13
C ILE A 15 9.02 -11.94 -8.47
N SER A 16 8.09 -12.56 -9.19
CA SER A 16 8.15 -13.96 -9.62
C SER A 16 7.84 -14.07 -11.11
N THR A 17 8.03 -15.25 -11.69
CA THR A 17 7.63 -15.54 -13.07
C THR A 17 6.12 -15.37 -13.31
N SER A 18 5.31 -15.52 -12.27
CA SER A 18 3.86 -15.30 -12.30
C SER A 18 3.45 -13.82 -12.21
N GLY A 19 4.35 -12.93 -11.79
CA GLY A 19 4.05 -11.51 -11.69
C GLY A 19 4.71 -10.80 -10.51
N VAL A 20 4.28 -9.56 -10.28
CA VAL A 20 4.71 -8.72 -9.16
C VAL A 20 3.63 -8.75 -8.09
N GLU A 21 3.99 -9.22 -6.91
CA GLU A 21 3.12 -9.27 -5.74
C GLU A 21 3.66 -8.36 -4.65
N MET A 22 2.76 -7.87 -3.79
CA MET A 22 3.14 -7.14 -2.60
C MET A 22 3.67 -8.13 -1.55
N GLU A 23 4.72 -7.75 -0.83
CA GLU A 23 5.23 -8.59 0.25
C GLU A 23 4.16 -8.85 1.32
N SER A 24 4.08 -10.09 1.80
CA SER A 24 3.09 -10.53 2.80
C SER A 24 3.05 -9.64 4.03
N ASP A 25 4.20 -9.14 4.46
CA ASP A 25 4.33 -8.29 5.65
C ASP A 25 3.66 -6.93 5.45
N ARG A 26 3.74 -6.40 4.23
CA ARG A 26 3.08 -5.15 3.85
C ARG A 26 1.58 -5.33 3.72
N ILE A 27 1.13 -6.49 3.21
CA ILE A 27 -0.29 -6.86 3.16
C ILE A 27 -0.84 -7.01 4.58
N ALA A 28 -0.11 -7.71 5.46
CA ALA A 28 -0.49 -7.88 6.86
C ALA A 28 -0.56 -6.54 7.60
N ALA A 29 0.39 -5.64 7.36
CA ALA A 29 0.36 -4.30 7.93
C ALA A 29 -0.85 -3.48 7.47
N MET A 30 -1.28 -3.62 6.21
CA MET A 30 -2.54 -3.01 5.74
C MET A 30 -3.77 -3.65 6.38
N SER A 31 -3.79 -4.98 6.47
CA SER A 31 -4.94 -5.71 7.01
C SER A 31 -5.15 -5.43 8.50
N ASN A 32 -4.06 -5.23 9.24
CA ASN A 32 -4.08 -4.91 10.67
C ASN A 32 -4.16 -3.41 10.95
N TRP A 33 -4.25 -2.56 9.92
CA TRP A 33 -4.29 -1.13 10.10
C TRP A 33 -5.61 -0.73 10.78
N GLN A 34 -5.50 -0.10 11.95
CA GLN A 34 -6.67 0.36 12.68
C GLN A 34 -7.42 1.44 11.90
N THR A 35 -8.75 1.45 11.97
CA THR A 35 -9.57 2.45 11.29
C THR A 35 -9.14 3.85 11.73
N PRO A 36 -8.65 4.69 10.80
CA PRO A 36 -8.15 6.01 11.15
C PRO A 36 -9.31 6.89 11.64
N THR A 37 -9.11 7.58 12.75
CA THR A 37 -10.11 8.44 13.39
C THR A 37 -9.79 9.92 13.22
N THR A 38 -8.53 10.25 12.93
CA THR A 38 -8.08 11.63 12.74
C THR A 38 -7.64 11.92 11.30
N VAL A 39 -7.73 13.20 10.91
CA VAL A 39 -7.28 13.69 9.60
C VAL A 39 -5.82 13.28 9.29
N LYS A 40 -4.93 13.35 10.29
CA LYS A 40 -3.52 12.97 10.12
C LYS A 40 -3.33 11.47 9.89
N GLU A 41 -4.12 10.63 10.56
CA GLU A 41 -4.10 9.18 10.35
C GLU A 41 -4.63 8.80 8.98
N VAL A 42 -5.71 9.46 8.53
CA VAL A 42 -6.24 9.26 7.17
C VAL A 42 -5.19 9.66 6.12
N GLN A 43 -4.48 10.78 6.31
CA GLN A 43 -3.37 11.18 5.43
C GLN A 43 -2.20 10.17 5.44
N ARG A 44 -1.82 9.64 6.62
CA ARG A 44 -0.78 8.59 6.71
C ARG A 44 -1.20 7.31 5.99
N PHE A 45 -2.44 6.88 6.19
CA PHE A 45 -2.99 5.71 5.51
C PHE A 45 -3.02 5.90 3.99
N LEU A 46 -3.44 7.08 3.52
CA LEU A 46 -3.44 7.42 2.10
C LEU A 46 -2.04 7.49 1.49
N GLY A 47 -1.06 8.02 2.24
CA GLY A 47 0.34 8.00 1.82
C GLY A 47 0.91 6.58 1.69
N PHE A 48 0.58 5.70 2.64
CA PHE A 48 0.99 4.30 2.62
C PHE A 48 0.35 3.53 1.45
N THR A 49 -0.96 3.66 1.29
CA THR A 49 -1.74 2.94 0.27
C THR A 49 -1.48 3.47 -1.15
N GLY A 50 -1.10 4.74 -1.30
CA GLY A 50 -0.73 5.34 -2.58
C GLY A 50 0.43 4.62 -3.30
N TYR A 51 1.40 4.08 -2.55
CA TYR A 51 2.52 3.32 -3.11
C TYR A 51 2.06 1.99 -3.75
N TYR A 52 1.00 1.39 -3.21
CA TYR A 52 0.44 0.10 -3.64
C TYR A 52 -0.86 0.24 -4.43
N ARG A 53 -1.14 1.42 -5.00
CA ARG A 53 -2.40 1.72 -5.69
C ARG A 53 -2.80 0.73 -6.79
N LYS A 54 -1.82 0.07 -7.43
CA LYS A 54 -2.08 -0.95 -8.46
C LYS A 54 -2.75 -2.21 -7.90
N PHE A 55 -2.59 -2.48 -6.60
CA PHE A 55 -3.13 -3.65 -5.91
C PHE A 55 -4.40 -3.33 -5.11
N ILE A 56 -4.75 -2.05 -4.95
CA ILE A 56 -5.87 -1.60 -4.11
C ILE A 56 -6.95 -0.99 -5.02
N ARG A 57 -7.93 -1.81 -5.39
CA ARG A 57 -9.01 -1.46 -6.34
C ARG A 57 -9.90 -0.31 -5.87
N VAL A 58 -10.05 -0.12 -4.56
CA VAL A 58 -11.02 0.81 -3.93
C VAL A 58 -10.41 2.18 -3.59
N LEU A 59 -9.11 2.38 -3.80
CA LEU A 59 -8.43 3.63 -3.41
C LEU A 59 -9.05 4.89 -4.03
N ALA A 60 -9.61 4.80 -5.25
CA ALA A 60 -10.20 5.94 -5.94
C ALA A 60 -11.29 6.65 -5.12
N GLY A 61 -12.10 5.90 -4.35
CA GLY A 61 -13.12 6.48 -3.47
C GLY A 61 -12.53 7.18 -2.24
N CYS A 62 -11.50 6.59 -1.61
CA CYS A 62 -10.82 7.22 -0.47
C CYS A 62 -9.95 8.41 -0.88
N CYS A 63 -9.37 8.40 -2.09
CA CYS A 63 -8.59 9.50 -2.62
C CYS A 63 -9.42 10.78 -2.78
N ALA A 64 -10.72 10.70 -3.04
CA ALA A 64 -11.62 11.86 -3.07
C ALA A 64 -11.69 12.59 -1.70
N ILE A 65 -11.43 11.87 -0.61
CA ILE A 65 -11.36 12.47 0.73
C ILE A 65 -10.09 13.31 0.88
N THR A 66 -9.00 13.04 0.14
CA THR A 66 -7.78 13.86 0.20
C THR A 66 -8.03 15.33 -0.13
N SER A 67 -8.95 15.65 -1.06
CA SER A 67 -9.30 17.04 -1.35
C SER A 67 -10.02 17.73 -0.19
N LEU A 68 -10.72 16.97 0.66
CA LEU A 68 -11.36 17.47 1.88
C LEU A 68 -10.33 17.70 3.00
N LEU A 69 -9.20 16.98 3.01
CA LEU A 69 -8.15 17.13 4.02
C LEU A 69 -7.14 18.25 3.71
N LYS A 70 -7.18 18.85 2.51
CA LYS A 70 -6.28 19.96 2.12
C LYS A 70 -6.61 21.29 2.79
N ASN A 71 -7.82 21.44 3.33
CA ASN A 71 -8.31 22.68 3.93
C ASN A 71 -8.18 22.75 5.46
N ALA A 72 -7.60 21.73 6.10
CA ALA A 72 -7.24 21.80 7.51
C ALA A 72 -5.90 22.51 7.67
N ARG A 73 -5.87 23.83 7.39
CA ARG A 73 -4.76 24.71 7.71
C ARG A 73 -5.18 25.65 8.83
#